data_AF-A0A8C7Y9M8-F1
#
_entry.id   AF-A0A8C7Y9M8-F1
#
_cell.length_a   1.000
_cell.length_b   1.000
_cell.length_c   1.000
_cell.angle_alpha   90.00
_cell.angle_beta   90.00
_cell.angle_gamma   90.00
#
_symmetry.space_group_name_H-M   'P 1'
#
loop_
_entity.id
_entity.type
_entity.pdbx_description
1 polymer ?
#
loop_
_entity_poly.entity_id
_entity_poly.type
_entity_poly.pdbx_seq_one_letter_code
_entity_poly.pdbx_strand_id
1 'polypeptide(L)' 'MWFHPNITGIEAEQLLLTRGVHGSFLARPSKSNPGDFTLSKICWAGPKSSSSAPF' A
#
# COMPACT_ATOMS: atom_id res chain seq x y z
N MET A 1 -12.76 7.24 -2.26
CA MET A 1 -11.85 8.38 -2.00
C MET A 1 -10.43 7.84 -1.97
N TRP A 2 -9.46 8.52 -2.58
CA TRP A 2 -8.09 8.02 -2.83
C TRP A 2 -7.02 8.73 -1.99
N PHE A 3 -7.39 9.79 -1.27
CA PHE A 3 -6.49 10.58 -0.43
C PHE A 3 -6.92 10.51 1.03
N HIS A 4 -5.98 10.14 1.90
CA HIS A 4 -6.20 9.98 3.33
C HIS A 4 -5.15 10.78 4.11
N PRO A 5 -5.48 11.99 4.59
CA PRO A 5 -4.50 12.89 5.23
C PRO A 5 -4.05 12.42 6.62
N ASN A 6 -4.82 11.53 7.27
CA ASN A 6 -4.62 11.16 8.67
C ASN A 6 -4.17 9.70 8.87
N ILE A 7 -3.83 8.96 7.81
CA ILE A 7 -3.45 7.55 7.94
C ILE A 7 -1.95 7.34 7.77
N THR A 8 -1.41 6.45 8.60
CA THR A 8 -0.01 6.01 8.56
C THR A 8 0.23 4.98 7.46
N GLY A 9 1.50 4.64 7.19
CA GLY A 9 1.84 3.59 6.24
C GLY A 9 1.28 2.22 6.59
N ILE A 10 1.23 1.91 7.89
CA ILE A 10 0.71 0.64 8.38
C ILE A 10 -0.81 0.57 8.20
N GLU A 11 -1.52 1.66 8.52
CA GLU A 11 -2.97 1.74 8.32
C GLU A 11 -3.34 1.72 6.83
N ALA A 12 -2.54 2.37 5.99
CA ALA A 12 -2.68 2.31 4.54
C ALA A 12 -2.57 0.88 4.01
N GLU A 13 -1.58 0.13 4.49
CA GLU A 13 -1.38 -1.28 4.14
C GLU A 13 -2.53 -2.16 4.63
N GLN A 14 -2.97 -1.99 5.88
CA GLN A 14 -4.11 -2.73 6.44
C GLN A 14 -5.42 -2.46 5.69
N LEU A 15 -5.67 -1.20 5.31
CA LEU A 15 -6.85 -0.84 4.49
C LEU A 15 -6.80 -1.51 3.12
N LEU A 16 -5.63 -1.47 2.48
CA LEU A 16 -5.38 -2.10 1.19
C LEU A 16 -5.47 -3.64 1.25
N LEU A 17 -5.09 -4.26 2.37
CA LEU A 17 -5.21 -5.71 2.58
C LEU A 17 -6.64 -6.14 2.91
N THR A 18 -7.36 -5.38 3.72
CA THR A 18 -8.69 -5.76 4.23
C THR A 18 -9.81 -5.40 3.25
N ARG A 19 -9.64 -4.30 2.51
CA ARG A 19 -10.67 -3.73 1.63
C ARG A 19 -10.18 -3.44 0.20
N GLY A 20 -8.89 -3.60 -0.07
CA GLY A 20 -8.35 -3.32 -1.39
C GLY A 20 -8.72 -4.41 -2.39
N VAL A 21 -9.28 -3.97 -3.52
CA VAL A 21 -9.41 -4.79 -4.73
C VAL A 21 -8.16 -4.63 -5.60
N HIS A 22 -7.95 -5.52 -6.57
CA HIS A 22 -6.82 -5.44 -7.48
C HIS A 22 -6.72 -4.04 -8.12
N GLY A 23 -5.54 -3.42 -8.05
CA GLY A 23 -5.33 -2.05 -8.53
C GLY A 23 -5.73 -0.94 -7.56
N SER A 24 -6.12 -1.25 -6.32
CA SER A 24 -6.37 -0.23 -5.30
C SER A 24 -5.08 0.49 -4.91
N PHE A 25 -5.16 1.82 -4.86
CA PHE A 25 -4.09 2.70 -4.44
C PHE A 25 -4.65 3.81 -3.55
N LEU A 26 -3.80 4.33 -2.67
CA LEU A 26 -4.12 5.51 -1.89
C LEU A 26 -2.88 6.36 -1.67
N ALA A 27 -3.09 7.67 -1.62
CA ALA A 27 -2.06 8.64 -1.28
C ALA A 27 -2.21 9.06 0.18
N ARG A 28 -1.07 9.15 0.88
CA ARG A 28 -0.97 9.68 2.25
C ARG A 28 0.21 10.65 2.36
N PRO A 29 0.14 11.65 3.24
CA PRO A 29 1.30 12.48 3.55
C PRO A 29 2.44 11.62 4.13
N SER A 30 3.67 11.91 3.71
CA SER A 30 4.86 11.28 4.24
C SER A 30 5.09 11.73 5.68
N LYS A 31 5.21 10.76 6.59
CA LYS A 31 5.48 11.04 8.00
C LYS A 31 6.98 11.29 8.26
N SER A 32 7.84 10.86 7.34
CA SER A 32 9.29 10.98 7.44
C SER A 32 9.85 12.25 6.80
N ASN A 33 9.11 12.83 5.83
CA ASN A 33 9.51 14.07 5.16
C ASN A 33 8.28 14.99 5.05
N PRO A 34 8.12 15.97 5.96
CA PRO A 34 6.97 16.87 5.94
C PRO A 34 6.97 17.71 4.66
N GLY A 35 6.03 17.43 3.76
CA GLY A 35 5.91 18.06 2.44
C GLY A 35 5.79 17.06 1.28
N ASP A 36 6.23 15.83 1.48
CA ASP A 36 6.17 14.78 0.46
C ASP A 36 4.92 13.92 0.59
N PHE A 37 4.45 13.38 -0.54
CA PHE A 37 3.34 12.44 -0.58
C PHE A 37 3.85 11.03 -0.90
N THR A 38 3.40 10.05 -0.14
CA THR A 38 3.66 8.63 -0.41
C THR A 38 2.45 8.02 -1.09
N LEU A 39 2.68 7.38 -2.24
CA LEU A 39 1.68 6.57 -2.92
C LEU A 39 1.82 5.11 -2.45
N SER A 40 0.82 4.59 -1.76
CA SER A 40 0.75 3.18 -1.36
C SER A 40 -0.19 2.43 -2.29
N LYS A 41 0.31 1.38 -2.96
CA LYS A 41 -0.46 0.52 -3.88
C LYS A 41 -0.47 -0.91 -3.37
N ILE A 42 -1.62 -1.58 -3.43
CA ILE A 42 -1.64 -3.03 -3.18
C ILE A 42 -1.13 -3.71 -4.44
N CYS A 43 0.03 -4.37 -4.33
CA CYS A 43 0.38 -5.40 -5.29
C CYS A 43 -0.34 -6.66 -4.80
N TRP A 44 -1.46 -7.02 -5.42
CA TRP A 44 -2.13 -8.28 -5.09
C TRP A 44 -1.17 -9.40 -5.47
N ALA A 45 -0.37 -9.87 -4.51
CA ALA A 45 0.33 -11.11 -4.64
C ALA A 45 -0.77 -12.17 -4.59
N GLY A 46 -1.13 -12.73 -5.74
CA GLY A 46 -1.95 -13.94 -5.77
C GLY A 46 -1.30 -15.05 -4.92
N PRO A 47 -1.92 -16.25 -4.82
CA PRO A 47 -1.27 -17.38 -4.17
C PRO A 47 0.16 -17.46 -4.71
N LYS A 48 1.15 -17.31 -3.82
CA LYS A 48 2.56 -17.32 -4.23
C LYS A 48 2.78 -18.66 -4.92
N SER A 49 2.83 -18.67 -6.24
CA SER A 49 3.46 -19.77 -6.96
C SER A 49 4.91 -19.73 -6.48
N SER A 50 5.24 -20.66 -5.59
CA SER A 50 6.56 -20.87 -5.03
C SER A 50 7.51 -21.21 -6.16
N SER A 51 8.03 -20.21 -6.86
CA SER A 51 9.04 -20.39 -7.89
C SER A 51 9.93 -19.15 -7.99
N SER A 52 10.62 -18.86 -6.91
CA SER A 52 11.92 -18.20 -6.95
C SER A 52 12.69 -18.52 -5.67
N ALA A 53 13.21 -19.75 -5.62
CA ALA A 53 14.38 -20.02 -4.80
C ALA A 53 15.54 -19.16 -5.34
N PRO A 54 16.35 -18.51 -4.49
CA PRO A 54 17.50 -17.76 -4.94
C PRO A 54 18.56 -18.74 -5.47
N PHE A 55 19.12 -18.44 -6.65
CA PHE A 55 20.48 -18.83 -7.00
C PHE A 55 21.44 -17.76 -6.46
#